data_AF-A0A357V596-F1
#
_entry.id   AF-A0A357V596-F1
#
_cell.length_a   1.000
_cell.length_b   1.000
_cell.length_c   1.000
_cell.angle_alpha   90.00
_cell.angle_beta   90.00
_cell.angle_gamma   90.00
#
_symmetry.space_group_name_H-M   'P 1'
#
loop_
_entity.id
_entity.type
_entity.pdbx_description
1 polymer ?
#
loop_
_entity_poly.entity_id
_entity_poly.type
_entity_poly.pdbx_seq_one_letter_code
_entity_poly.pdbx_strand_id
1 'polypeptide(L)' 'ANGCDLGIAFDGDGDRIGIVDGRGRVLWGDQLLAILARDVLAAHPGATIIADVKTST' A
#
# COMPACT_ATOMS: atom_id res chain seq x y z
N ALA A 1 -7.14 -19.75 9.36
CA ALA A 1 -6.27 -18.56 9.28
C ALA A 1 -5.13 -18.75 10.28
N ASN A 2 -3.88 -18.60 9.86
CA ASN A 2 -2.69 -18.98 10.64
C ASN A 2 -2.32 -17.98 11.76
N GLY A 3 -3.19 -17.04 12.11
CA GLY A 3 -2.91 -15.99 13.10
C GLY A 3 -1.84 -14.99 12.67
N CYS A 4 -1.59 -14.82 11.36
CA CYS A 4 -0.65 -13.84 10.83
C CYS A 4 -1.19 -12.42 10.94
N ASP A 5 -0.32 -11.45 11.23
CA ASP A 5 -0.68 -10.03 11.31
C ASP A 5 -0.78 -9.33 9.94
N LEU A 6 -0.10 -9.89 8.93
CA LEU A 6 0.01 -9.34 7.58
C LEU A 6 0.23 -10.47 6.57
N GLY A 7 -0.35 -10.33 5.38
CA GLY A 7 -0.04 -11.15 4.21
C GLY A 7 0.39 -10.27 3.03
N ILE A 8 1.39 -10.72 2.28
CA ILE A 8 1.91 -10.06 1.08
C ILE A 8 1.96 -11.11 -0.04
N ALA A 9 1.46 -10.75 -1.21
CA ALA A 9 1.56 -11.56 -2.42
C ALA A 9 2.20 -10.72 -3.53
N PHE A 10 3.02 -11.36 -4.35
CA PHE A 10 3.60 -10.79 -5.57
C PHE A 10 2.83 -11.29 -6.78
N ASP A 11 2.86 -10.53 -7.88
CA ASP A 11 2.43 -11.03 -9.17
C ASP A 11 3.56 -11.80 -9.89
N GLY A 12 3.40 -12.10 -11.18
CA GLY A 12 4.23 -13.07 -11.91
C GLY A 12 5.69 -12.65 -12.12
N ASP A 13 5.93 -11.35 -12.31
CA ASP A 13 7.26 -10.74 -12.44
C ASP A 13 7.66 -9.91 -11.21
N GLY A 14 6.74 -9.72 -10.26
CA GLY A 14 7.02 -9.17 -8.93
C GLY A 14 7.11 -7.65 -8.89
N ASP A 15 6.59 -6.96 -9.92
CA ASP A 15 6.51 -5.50 -9.94
C ASP A 15 5.30 -4.96 -9.15
N ARG A 16 4.35 -5.83 -8.81
CA ARG A 16 3.17 -5.51 -8.02
C ARG A 16 3.06 -6.37 -6.78
N ILE A 17 2.49 -5.77 -5.74
CA ILE A 17 2.16 -6.45 -4.50
C ILE A 17 0.67 -6.29 -4.15
N GLY A 18 0.08 -7.36 -3.63
CA GLY A 18 -1.20 -7.36 -2.93
C GLY A 18 -0.97 -7.52 -1.43
N ILE A 19 -1.71 -6.75 -0.62
CA ILE A 19 -1.57 -6.77 0.84
C ILE A 19 -2.90 -7.11 1.49
N VAL A 20 -2.85 -7.97 2.51
CA VAL A 20 -3.97 -8.25 3.41
C VAL A 20 -3.56 -8.06 4.86
N ASP A 21 -4.44 -7.51 5.69
CA ASP A 21 -4.20 -7.45 7.13
C ASP A 21 -4.47 -8.79 7.85
N GLY A 22 -4.18 -8.85 9.15
CA GLY A 22 -4.41 -10.04 9.97
C GLY A 22 -5.88 -10.44 10.15
N ARG A 23 -6.83 -9.64 9.66
CA ARG A 23 -8.26 -9.98 9.57
C ARG A 23 -8.65 -10.46 8.17
N GLY A 24 -7.69 -10.58 7.25
CA GLY A 24 -7.90 -10.99 5.87
C GLY A 24 -8.52 -9.90 4.98
N ARG A 25 -8.52 -8.64 5.42
CA ARG A 25 -9.03 -7.52 4.61
C ARG A 25 -7.96 -7.06 3.64
N VAL A 26 -8.35 -6.80 2.40
CA VAL A 26 -7.45 -6.24 1.37
C VAL A 26 -7.13 -4.79 1.72
N LEU A 27 -5.85 -4.45 1.68
CA LEU A 27 -5.39 -3.06 1.62
C LEU A 27 -5.25 -2.69 0.14
N TRP A 28 -6.10 -1.77 -0.32
CA TRP A 28 -6.07 -1.32 -1.71
C TRP A 28 -4.84 -0.44 -1.96
N GLY A 29 -4.44 -0.35 -3.24
CA GLY A 29 -3.19 0.32 -3.63
C GLY A 29 -3.12 1.80 -3.23
N ASP A 30 -4.26 2.49 -3.16
CA ASP A 30 -4.37 3.86 -2.70
C ASP A 30 -4.15 4.00 -1.18
N GLN A 31 -4.69 3.07 -0.39
CA GLN A 31 -4.43 3.00 1.05
C GLN A 31 -2.95 2.71 1.32
N LEU A 32 -2.35 1.81 0.54
CA LEU A 32 -0.92 1.53 0.61
C LEU A 32 -0.08 2.75 0.21
N LEU A 33 -0.45 3.44 -0.87
CA LEU A 33 0.19 4.69 -1.30
C LEU A 33 0.15 5.74 -0.18
N ALA A 34 -0.98 5.92 0.49
CA ALA A 34 -1.10 6.88 1.60
C ALA A 34 -0.19 6.51 2.78
N ILE A 35 -0.05 5.22 3.10
CA ILE A 35 0.85 4.74 4.17
C ILE A 35 2.31 5.04 3.81
N LEU A 36 2.73 4.70 2.58
CA LEU A 36 4.11 4.92 2.11
C LEU A 36 4.43 6.42 1.96
N ALA A 37 3.50 7.20 1.43
CA ALA A 37 3.65 8.63 1.22
C ALA A 37 3.88 9.39 2.54
N ARG A 38 3.27 8.94 3.64
CA ARG A 38 3.49 9.56 4.96
C ARG A 38 4.96 9.49 5.41
N ASP A 39 5.62 8.36 5.16
CA ASP A 39 7.04 8.19 5.48
C ASP A 39 7.92 9.07 4.60
N VAL A 40 7.66 9.08 3.29
CA VAL A 40 8.36 9.94 2.32
C VAL A 40 8.22 11.42 2.68
N LEU A 41 7.01 11.88 3.02
CA LEU A 41 6.75 13.28 3.36
C LEU A 41 7.36 13.71 4.70
N ALA A 42 7.58 12.77 5.64
CA ALA A 42 8.30 13.05 6.86
C ALA A 42 9.78 13.37 6.58
N ALA A 43 10.39 12.67 5.63
CA ALA A 43 11.76 12.93 5.17
C ALA A 43 11.85 14.12 4.18
N HIS A 44 10.81 14.33 3.38
CA HIS A 44 10.74 15.35 2.33
C HIS A 44 9.45 16.19 2.43
N PRO A 45 9.37 17.12 3.39
CA PRO A 45 8.19 17.95 3.57
C PRO A 45 7.83 18.74 2.31
N GLY A 46 6.55 18.68 1.91
CA GLY A 46 6.04 19.39 0.74
C GLY A 46 6.33 18.74 -0.61
N ALA A 47 6.93 17.54 -0.65
CA ALA A 47 7.11 16.82 -1.90
C ALA A 47 5.78 16.46 -2.57
N THR A 48 5.77 16.46 -3.90
CA THR A 48 4.60 16.05 -4.68
C THR A 48 4.44 14.52 -4.64
N ILE A 49 3.23 14.05 -4.33
CA ILE A 49 2.86 12.63 -4.44
C ILE A 49 2.00 12.45 -5.69
N ILE A 50 2.37 11.50 -6.55
CA ILE A 50 1.65 11.19 -7.79
C ILE A 50 0.74 9.99 -7.54
N ALA A 51 -0.53 10.10 -7.94
CA ALA A 51 -1.54 9.04 -7.87
C ALA A 51 -2.34 8.98 -9.19
N ASP A 52 -2.84 7.81 -9.56
CA ASP A 52 -3.70 7.63 -10.74
C ASP A 52 -5.15 8.08 -10.45
N VAL A 53 -5.93 8.35 -11.50
CA VAL A 53 -7.33 8.78 -11.44
C VAL A 53 -8.27 7.77 -10.77
N LYS A 54 -7.83 6.53 -10.57
CA LYS A 54 -8.60 5.46 -9.90
C LYS A 54 -8.41 5.43 -8.39
N THR A 55 -7.51 6.25 -7.87
CA THR A 55 -7.24 6.40 -6.42
C THR A 55 -8.45 7.04 -5.76
N SER A 56 -8.72 6.72 -4.49
CA SER A 56 -9.73 7.42 -3.69
C SER A 56 -9.53 8.94 -3.74
N THR A 57 -10.64 9.67 -3.92
CA THR A 57 -10.68 11.15 -3.91
C THR A 57 -10.60 11.72 -2.50
#